data_AF-A0A812KEB7-F1
#
_entry.id   AF-A0A812KEB7-F1
#
_cell.length_a   1.000
_cell.length_b   1.000
_cell.length_c   1.000
_cell.angle_alpha   90.00
_cell.angle_beta   90.00
_cell.angle_gamma   90.00
#
_symmetry.space_group_name_H-M   'P 1'
#
loop_
_entity.id
_entity.type
_entity.pdbx_description
1 polymer ?
#
loop_
_entity_poly.entity_id
_entity_poly.type
_entity_poly.pdbx_seq_one_letter_code
_entity_poly.pdbx_strand_id
1 'polypeptide(L)'
;MKAKVKEALARPSYNVFDFYHRKGFFQWVAKSNAFETVTLVVIGINALWLAHDTNSNQSESLLSARIDFQVAEIFFCTYYAIELFVRFMAFRRKCDSLRDGWFVFDSLLVLMMLGETLLLSVLLLLLGPDGPASTAVGNASILRLFRLLRLSRMARMLRSMPELMILIKGMAAAATSVFFVMCLQLILLYVFAIAFTQLASGTMMGDYYFPDVLHSMYTLLLYGTFLDNLSQFCDE
;
A
#
# COMPACT_ATOMS: atom_id res chain seq x y z
N MET A 1 -31.42 10.62 6.54
CA MET A 1 -30.49 9.50 6.71
C MET A 1 -31.07 8.15 6.24
N LYS A 2 -32.23 7.72 6.77
CA LYS A 2 -32.87 6.43 6.41
C LYS A 2 -33.17 6.22 4.91
N ALA A 3 -33.62 7.26 4.20
CA ALA A 3 -33.89 7.18 2.76
C ALA A 3 -32.61 6.94 1.92
N LYS A 4 -31.52 7.68 2.21
CA LYS A 4 -30.21 7.49 1.56
C LYS A 4 -29.61 6.11 1.85
N VAL A 5 -29.81 5.58 3.06
CA VAL A 5 -29.37 4.22 3.43
C VAL A 5 -30.17 3.16 2.68
N LYS A 6 -31.50 3.33 2.57
CA LYS A 6 -32.37 2.42 1.81
C LYS A 6 -32.03 2.42 0.30
N GLU A 7 -31.70 3.58 -0.25
CA GLU A 7 -31.22 3.72 -1.63
C GLU A 7 -29.83 3.10 -1.84
N ALA A 8 -28.92 3.23 -0.87
CA ALA A 8 -27.60 2.62 -0.93
C ALA A 8 -27.67 1.07 -0.86
N LEU A 9 -28.62 0.53 -0.11
CA LEU A 9 -28.90 -0.92 -0.04
C LEU A 9 -29.60 -1.46 -1.30
N ALA A 10 -30.28 -0.61 -2.07
CA ALA A 10 -31.00 -0.98 -3.29
C ALA A 10 -30.14 -0.95 -4.57
N ARG A 11 -28.90 -0.45 -4.49
CA ARG A 11 -27.97 -0.53 -5.63
C ARG A 11 -27.53 -1.98 -5.78
N PRO A 12 -27.66 -2.61 -6.96
CA PRO A 12 -27.15 -3.95 -7.17
C PRO A 12 -25.65 -3.96 -6.80
N SER A 13 -25.22 -4.96 -6.02
CA SER A 13 -23.82 -5.12 -5.66
C SER A 13 -23.00 -5.16 -6.94
N TYR A 14 -22.09 -4.22 -7.12
CA TYR A 14 -21.23 -4.15 -8.30
C TYR A 14 -20.58 -5.51 -8.58
N ASN A 15 -20.91 -6.12 -9.72
CA ASN A 15 -20.36 -7.40 -10.11
C ASN A 15 -19.71 -7.29 -11.49
N VAL A 16 -18.39 -7.47 -11.54
CA VAL A 16 -17.59 -7.39 -12.77
C VAL A 16 -18.07 -8.40 -13.82
N PHE A 17 -18.66 -9.52 -13.37
CA PHE A 17 -19.19 -10.58 -14.22
C PHE A 17 -20.37 -10.17 -15.11
N ASP A 18 -21.01 -9.03 -14.85
CA ASP A 18 -22.12 -8.48 -15.63
C ASP A 18 -21.64 -7.84 -16.94
N PHE A 19 -20.38 -7.38 -16.98
CA PHE A 19 -19.76 -6.78 -18.16
C PHE A 19 -19.11 -7.81 -19.09
N TYR A 20 -19.09 -9.09 -18.69
CA TYR A 20 -18.47 -10.15 -19.47
C TYR A 20 -19.39 -10.65 -20.59
N HIS A 21 -18.81 -11.29 -21.61
CA HIS A 21 -19.57 -11.98 -22.64
C HIS A 21 -20.53 -13.02 -22.05
N ARG A 22 -21.69 -13.22 -22.68
CA ARG A 22 -22.67 -14.22 -22.20
C ARG A 22 -22.23 -15.67 -22.44
N LYS A 23 -21.37 -15.92 -23.42
CA LYS A 23 -20.79 -17.23 -23.76
C LYS A 23 -19.36 -17.04 -24.25
N GLY A 24 -18.46 -17.97 -23.94
CA GLY A 24 -17.08 -17.99 -24.43
C GLY A 24 -16.11 -18.66 -23.45
N PHE A 25 -15.04 -19.25 -23.98
CA PHE A 25 -14.01 -19.93 -23.17
C PHE A 25 -13.37 -18.99 -22.13
N PHE A 26 -12.96 -17.78 -22.55
CA PHE A 26 -12.34 -16.79 -21.64
C PHE A 26 -13.26 -16.34 -20.51
N GLN A 27 -14.57 -16.20 -20.78
CA GLN A 27 -15.53 -15.86 -19.73
C GLN A 27 -15.75 -17.03 -18.77
N TRP A 28 -15.79 -18.26 -19.28
CA TRP A 28 -15.91 -19.44 -18.44
C TRP A 28 -14.71 -19.59 -17.51
N VAL A 29 -13.49 -19.42 -18.03
CA VAL A 29 -12.25 -19.43 -17.22
C VAL A 29 -12.27 -18.31 -16.19
N ALA A 30 -12.58 -17.07 -16.60
CA ALA A 30 -12.57 -15.90 -15.71
C ALA A 30 -13.65 -15.96 -14.60
N LYS A 31 -14.73 -16.74 -14.79
CA LYS A 31 -15.77 -16.97 -13.78
C LYS A 31 -15.53 -18.22 -12.92
N SER A 32 -14.48 -18.99 -13.19
CA SER A 32 -14.27 -20.25 -12.48
C SER A 32 -13.66 -20.01 -11.09
N ASN A 33 -14.27 -20.62 -10.07
CA ASN A 33 -13.75 -20.57 -8.69
C ASN A 33 -12.34 -21.19 -8.59
N ALA A 34 -12.03 -22.17 -9.43
CA ALA A 34 -10.71 -22.77 -9.50
C ALA A 34 -9.66 -21.74 -9.95
N PHE A 35 -9.96 -20.93 -10.96
CA PHE A 35 -9.07 -19.86 -11.41
C PHE A 35 -8.84 -18.82 -10.31
N GLU A 36 -9.90 -18.38 -9.63
CA GLU A 36 -9.79 -17.44 -8.50
C GLU A 36 -8.95 -18.01 -7.35
N THR A 37 -9.16 -19.28 -7.00
CA THR A 37 -8.39 -19.96 -5.95
C THR A 37 -6.92 -20.10 -6.33
N VAL A 38 -6.62 -20.47 -7.57
CA VAL A 38 -5.23 -20.56 -8.08
C VAL A 38 -4.57 -19.19 -8.05
N THR A 39 -5.24 -18.14 -8.51
CA THR A 39 -4.72 -16.77 -8.44
C THR A 39 -4.41 -16.38 -7.00
N LEU A 40 -5.30 -16.67 -6.04
CA LEU A 40 -5.06 -16.37 -4.63
C LEU A 40 -3.85 -17.13 -4.07
N VAL A 41 -3.70 -18.41 -4.41
CA VAL A 41 -2.53 -19.22 -4.04
C VAL A 41 -1.25 -18.63 -4.64
N VAL A 42 -1.26 -18.23 -5.91
CA VAL A 42 -0.10 -17.61 -6.58
C VAL A 42 0.27 -16.29 -5.89
N ILE A 43 -0.70 -15.47 -5.50
CA ILE A 43 -0.43 -14.24 -4.73
C ILE A 43 0.19 -14.58 -3.37
N GLY A 44 -0.31 -15.59 -2.66
CA GLY A 44 0.25 -16.04 -1.38
C GLY A 44 1.69 -16.55 -1.52
N ILE A 45 1.98 -17.36 -2.54
CA ILE A 45 3.34 -17.83 -2.84
C ILE A 45 4.23 -16.63 -3.20
N ASN A 46 3.73 -15.66 -3.96
CA ASN A 46 4.47 -14.45 -4.29
C ASN A 46 4.81 -13.61 -3.05
N ALA A 47 3.91 -13.54 -2.07
CA ALA A 47 4.15 -12.88 -0.79
C ALA A 47 5.26 -13.53 0.01
N LEU A 48 5.22 -14.85 0.13
CA LEU A 48 6.28 -15.62 0.79
C LEU A 48 7.62 -15.47 0.06
N TRP A 49 7.60 -15.47 -1.27
CA TRP A 49 8.78 -15.24 -2.09
C TRP A 49 9.38 -13.85 -1.86
N LEU A 50 8.56 -12.80 -1.79
CA LEU A 50 9.03 -11.44 -1.54
C LEU A 50 9.66 -11.31 -0.14
N ALA A 51 9.10 -11.97 0.86
CA ALA A 51 9.70 -12.02 2.20
C ALA A 51 11.06 -12.73 2.17
N HIS A 52 11.17 -13.84 1.44
CA HIS A 52 12.42 -14.57 1.27
C HIS A 52 13.48 -13.76 0.51
N ASP A 53 13.10 -13.07 -0.57
CA ASP A 53 13.95 -12.15 -1.34
C ASP A 53 14.47 -11.02 -0.44
N THR A 54 13.59 -10.41 0.36
CA THR A 54 13.96 -9.31 1.28
C THR A 54 15.01 -9.74 2.30
N ASN A 55 14.93 -10.96 2.84
CA ASN A 55 15.87 -11.45 3.85
C ASN A 55 17.18 -12.00 3.24
N SER A 56 17.12 -12.60 2.06
CA SER A 56 18.24 -13.35 1.48
C SER A 56 19.05 -12.55 0.46
N ASN A 57 18.53 -11.42 -0.02
CA ASN A 57 19.11 -10.64 -1.10
C ASN A 57 19.71 -9.33 -0.55
N GLN A 58 20.96 -9.40 -0.06
CA GLN A 58 21.73 -8.23 0.41
C GLN A 58 22.29 -7.37 -0.75
N SER A 59 22.12 -7.77 -2.01
CA SER A 59 22.59 -7.02 -3.18
C SER A 59 21.66 -5.86 -3.52
N GLU A 60 22.23 -4.66 -3.73
CA GLU A 60 21.48 -3.42 -4.06
C GLU A 60 20.93 -3.38 -5.50
N SER A 61 21.28 -4.34 -6.37
CA SER A 61 20.84 -4.37 -7.78
C SER A 61 20.13 -5.67 -8.15
N LEU A 62 19.03 -5.58 -8.91
CA LEU A 62 18.32 -6.75 -9.47
C LEU A 62 19.17 -7.55 -10.46
N LEU A 63 20.19 -6.92 -11.04
CA LEU A 63 21.06 -7.53 -12.04
C LEU A 63 22.21 -8.33 -11.41
N SER A 64 22.54 -8.05 -10.15
CA SER A 64 23.43 -8.89 -9.34
C SER A 64 22.68 -9.85 -8.42
N ALA A 65 21.34 -9.75 -8.37
CA ALA A 65 20.51 -10.75 -7.73
C ALA A 65 20.70 -12.10 -8.45
N ARG A 66 20.82 -13.16 -7.66
CA ARG A 66 20.96 -14.53 -8.17
C ARG A 66 19.84 -14.84 -9.20
N ILE A 67 20.17 -15.70 -10.17
CA ILE A 67 19.31 -16.04 -11.33
C ILE A 67 17.94 -16.57 -10.88
N ASP A 68 17.88 -17.25 -9.74
CA ASP A 68 16.66 -17.73 -9.08
C ASP A 68 15.63 -16.60 -8.81
N PHE A 69 16.07 -15.44 -8.33
CA PHE A 69 15.18 -14.30 -8.05
C PHE A 69 14.61 -13.67 -9.32
N GLN A 70 15.43 -13.54 -10.37
CA GLN A 70 14.99 -12.99 -11.65
C GLN A 70 13.96 -13.91 -12.33
N VAL A 71 14.22 -15.23 -12.34
CA VAL A 71 13.32 -16.21 -12.94
C VAL A 71 11.96 -16.21 -12.23
N ALA A 72 11.96 -16.18 -10.89
CA ALA A 72 10.72 -16.12 -10.12
C ALA A 72 9.93 -14.85 -10.42
N GLU A 73 10.59 -13.69 -10.49
CA GLU A 73 9.92 -12.43 -10.80
C GLU A 73 9.29 -12.40 -12.20
N ILE A 74 9.99 -12.93 -13.21
CA ILE A 74 9.46 -13.08 -14.58
C ILE A 74 8.28 -14.05 -14.59
N PHE A 75 8.36 -15.16 -13.83
CA PHE A 75 7.27 -16.13 -13.72
C PHE A 75 5.99 -15.48 -13.17
N PHE A 76 6.09 -14.75 -12.05
CA PHE A 76 4.94 -14.06 -11.46
C PHE A 76 4.41 -12.97 -12.39
N CYS A 77 5.29 -12.17 -13.00
CA CYS A 77 4.90 -11.14 -13.96
C CYS A 77 4.10 -11.74 -15.13
N THR A 78 4.61 -12.83 -15.70
CA THR A 78 3.98 -13.54 -16.81
C THR A 78 2.62 -14.10 -16.41
N TYR A 79 2.53 -14.72 -15.24
CA TYR A 79 1.26 -15.23 -14.74
C TYR A 79 0.20 -14.11 -14.61
N TYR A 80 0.56 -12.99 -13.99
CA TYR A 80 -0.36 -11.86 -13.84
C TYR A 80 -0.72 -11.20 -15.17
N ALA A 81 0.20 -11.14 -16.12
CA ALA A 81 -0.08 -10.66 -17.47
C ALA A 81 -1.09 -11.57 -18.18
N ILE A 82 -0.95 -12.90 -18.05
CA ILE A 82 -1.91 -13.88 -18.61
C ILE A 82 -3.27 -13.75 -17.92
N GLU A 83 -3.30 -13.63 -16.58
CA GLU A 83 -4.53 -13.44 -15.81
C GLU A 83 -5.30 -12.19 -16.29
N LEU A 84 -4.60 -11.06 -16.38
CA LEU A 84 -5.14 -9.80 -16.85
C LEU A 84 -5.64 -9.92 -18.29
N PHE A 85 -4.88 -10.60 -19.16
CA PHE A 85 -5.26 -10.85 -20.56
C PHE A 85 -6.54 -11.69 -20.67
N VAL A 86 -6.66 -12.78 -19.90
CA VAL A 86 -7.85 -13.62 -19.86
C VAL A 86 -9.08 -12.81 -19.42
N ARG A 87 -8.94 -12.00 -18.35
CA ARG A 87 -10.01 -11.10 -17.90
C ARG A 87 -10.36 -10.03 -18.93
N PHE A 88 -9.36 -9.43 -19.59
CA PHE A 88 -9.58 -8.46 -20.65
C PHE A 88 -10.37 -9.05 -21.81
N MET A 89 -10.08 -10.30 -22.19
CA MET A 89 -10.80 -11.03 -23.24
C MET A 89 -12.22 -11.45 -22.82
N ALA A 90 -12.49 -11.55 -21.52
CA ALA A 90 -13.84 -11.83 -21.02
C ALA A 90 -14.82 -10.65 -21.17
N PHE A 91 -14.34 -9.39 -21.19
CA PHE A 91 -15.20 -8.20 -21.33
C PHE A 91 -15.87 -8.08 -22.71
N ARG A 92 -17.18 -7.81 -22.72
CA ARG A 92 -17.97 -7.65 -23.95
C ARG A 92 -17.63 -6.38 -24.74
N ARG A 93 -17.44 -5.25 -24.04
CA ARG A 93 -16.91 -4.01 -24.62
C ARG A 93 -15.60 -3.69 -23.93
N LYS A 94 -14.54 -3.45 -24.70
CA LYS A 94 -13.22 -3.14 -24.13
C LYS A 94 -13.23 -1.85 -23.31
N CYS A 95 -14.05 -0.86 -23.67
CA CYS A 95 -14.19 0.37 -22.89
C CYS A 95 -14.77 0.15 -21.49
N ASP A 96 -15.52 -0.92 -21.25
CA ASP A 96 -16.05 -1.24 -19.92
C ASP A 96 -14.94 -1.71 -18.96
N SER A 97 -13.83 -2.21 -19.50
CA SER A 97 -12.66 -2.59 -18.68
C SER A 97 -12.01 -1.38 -17.99
N LEU A 98 -12.04 -0.19 -18.62
CA LEU A 98 -11.55 1.06 -18.03
C LEU A 98 -12.53 1.67 -17.02
N ARG A 99 -13.78 1.18 -16.98
CA ARG A 99 -14.77 1.58 -15.97
C ARG A 99 -14.69 0.71 -14.72
N ASP A 100 -14.16 -0.50 -14.83
CA ASP A 100 -13.89 -1.37 -13.67
C ASP A 100 -12.65 -0.89 -12.93
N GLY A 101 -12.83 -0.21 -11.80
CA GLY A 101 -11.73 0.30 -10.98
C GLY A 101 -10.74 -0.79 -10.55
N TRP A 102 -11.23 -2.03 -10.33
CA TRP A 102 -10.35 -3.14 -9.97
C TRP A 102 -9.52 -3.65 -11.14
N PHE A 103 -10.09 -3.68 -12.35
CA PHE A 103 -9.34 -4.02 -13.56
C PHE A 103 -8.31 -2.93 -13.88
N VAL A 104 -8.66 -1.65 -13.78
CA VAL A 104 -7.73 -0.54 -13.97
C VAL A 104 -6.58 -0.63 -12.97
N PHE A 105 -6.88 -0.86 -11.69
CA PHE A 105 -5.85 -1.03 -10.66
C PHE A 105 -4.92 -2.22 -10.95
N ASP A 106 -5.47 -3.38 -11.27
CA ASP A 106 -4.67 -4.57 -11.62
C ASP A 106 -3.82 -4.33 -12.88
N SER A 107 -4.38 -3.67 -13.89
CA SER A 107 -3.64 -3.30 -15.10
C SER A 107 -2.48 -2.35 -14.84
N LEU A 108 -2.67 -1.38 -13.94
CA LEU A 108 -1.63 -0.46 -13.52
C LEU A 108 -0.53 -1.20 -12.75
N LEU A 109 -0.89 -2.11 -11.84
CA LEU A 109 0.08 -2.93 -11.12
C LEU A 109 0.90 -3.84 -12.04
N VAL A 110 0.27 -4.46 -13.05
CA VAL A 110 0.99 -5.28 -14.04
C VAL A 110 1.89 -4.40 -14.90
N LEU A 111 1.41 -3.24 -15.36
CA LEU A 111 2.21 -2.30 -16.15
C LEU A 111 3.42 -1.79 -15.37
N MET A 112 3.24 -1.51 -14.09
CA MET A 112 4.29 -1.07 -13.19
C MET A 112 5.32 -2.18 -12.94
N MET A 113 4.89 -3.44 -12.81
CA MET A 113 5.77 -4.60 -12.68
C MET A 113 6.57 -4.85 -13.97
N LEU A 114 5.92 -4.76 -15.14
CA LEU A 114 6.58 -4.81 -16.43
C LEU A 114 7.56 -3.65 -16.58
N GLY A 115 7.13 -2.43 -16.21
CA GLY A 115 7.96 -1.24 -16.19
C GLY A 115 9.21 -1.44 -15.34
N GLU A 116 9.10 -2.01 -14.15
CA GLU A 116 10.26 -2.32 -13.31
C GLU A 116 11.24 -3.30 -13.99
N THR A 117 10.73 -4.42 -14.53
CA THR A 117 11.56 -5.42 -15.21
C THR A 117 12.20 -4.89 -16.50
N LEU A 118 11.44 -4.14 -17.29
CA LEU A 118 11.87 -3.59 -18.56
C LEU A 118 12.80 -2.40 -18.37
N LEU A 119 12.48 -1.47 -17.47
CA LEU A 119 13.28 -0.28 -17.21
C LEU A 119 14.68 -0.67 -16.75
N LEU A 120 14.82 -1.65 -15.84
CA LEU A 120 16.15 -2.15 -15.44
C LEU A 120 16.90 -2.86 -16.57
N SER A 121 16.21 -3.69 -17.37
CA SER A 121 16.84 -4.39 -18.51
C SER A 121 17.28 -3.45 -19.63
N VAL A 122 16.45 -2.47 -19.99
CA VAL A 122 16.68 -1.51 -21.08
C VAL A 122 17.71 -0.47 -20.66
N LEU A 123 17.67 0.01 -19.42
CA LEU A 123 18.67 0.95 -18.90
C LEU A 123 20.09 0.34 -18.93
N LEU A 124 20.22 -0.94 -18.59
CA LEU A 124 21.50 -1.65 -18.65
C LEU A 124 21.97 -1.88 -20.10
N LEU A 125 21.05 -2.23 -21.01
CA LEU A 125 21.37 -2.54 -22.40
C LEU A 125 21.72 -1.29 -23.22
N LEU A 126 21.02 -0.16 -22.98
CA LEU A 126 21.22 1.07 -23.75
C LEU A 126 22.45 1.87 -23.32
N LEU A 127 22.84 1.83 -22.05
CA LEU A 127 23.92 2.67 -21.53
C LEU A 127 25.22 1.90 -21.23
N GLY A 128 25.19 0.57 -21.32
CA GLY A 128 26.33 -0.27 -20.98
C GLY A 128 26.71 -0.17 -19.49
N PRO A 129 27.65 -1.02 -19.02
CA PRO A 129 28.11 -0.99 -17.63
C PRO A 129 28.69 0.37 -17.19
N ASP A 130 29.25 1.14 -18.14
CA ASP A 130 30.04 2.35 -17.89
C ASP A 130 29.33 3.68 -18.28
N GLY A 131 28.07 3.65 -18.70
CA GLY A 131 27.35 4.86 -19.14
C GLY A 131 26.87 5.75 -17.99
N PRO A 132 26.48 7.02 -18.25
CA PRO A 132 26.00 7.98 -17.23
C PRO A 132 24.67 7.59 -16.55
N ALA A 133 24.07 6.46 -16.91
CA ALA A 133 22.97 5.86 -16.15
C ALA A 133 23.45 4.86 -15.10
N SER A 134 24.69 4.37 -15.15
CA SER A 134 25.28 3.58 -14.06
C SER A 134 25.37 4.42 -12.78
N THR A 135 25.53 5.74 -12.90
CA THR A 135 25.43 6.69 -11.78
C THR A 135 23.99 6.96 -11.34
N ALA A 136 23.01 6.89 -12.25
CA ALA A 136 21.57 6.97 -11.90
C ALA A 136 21.04 5.67 -11.26
N VAL A 137 21.56 4.51 -11.67
CA VAL A 137 21.42 3.22 -10.97
C VAL A 137 22.19 3.26 -9.65
N GLY A 138 23.32 3.99 -9.59
CA GLY A 138 24.08 4.28 -8.38
C GLY A 138 23.34 5.14 -7.35
N ASN A 139 22.22 5.79 -7.73
CA ASN A 139 21.28 6.35 -6.76
C ASN A 139 20.52 5.21 -6.10
N ALA A 140 21.14 4.60 -5.09
CA ALA A 140 20.56 3.55 -4.25
C ALA A 140 19.13 3.89 -3.78
N SER A 141 18.81 5.17 -3.60
CA SER A 141 17.47 5.66 -3.26
C SER A 141 16.40 5.33 -4.30
N ILE A 142 16.68 5.47 -5.60
CA ILE A 142 15.71 5.20 -6.67
C ILE A 142 15.48 3.70 -6.80
N LEU A 143 16.54 2.90 -6.73
CA LEU A 143 16.43 1.43 -6.71
C LEU A 143 15.65 0.93 -5.49
N ARG A 144 15.85 1.55 -4.32
CA ARG A 144 15.07 1.25 -3.10
C ARG A 144 13.59 1.56 -3.30
N LEU A 145 13.23 2.67 -3.95
CA LEU A 145 11.85 2.99 -4.28
C LEU A 145 11.24 1.94 -5.22
N PHE A 146 11.93 1.54 -6.29
CA PHE A 146 11.47 0.46 -7.17
C PHE A 146 11.32 -0.87 -6.42
N ARG A 147 12.20 -1.18 -5.47
CA ARG A 147 12.06 -2.36 -4.60
C ARG A 147 10.83 -2.29 -3.70
N LEU A 148 10.52 -1.12 -3.12
CA LEU A 148 9.31 -0.93 -2.30
C LEU A 148 8.04 -1.00 -3.13
N LEU A 149 8.10 -0.50 -4.37
CA LEU A 149 7.02 -0.56 -5.34
C LEU A 149 6.59 -2.01 -5.63
N ARG A 150 7.47 -3.01 -5.46
CA ARG A 150 7.11 -4.43 -5.50
C ARG A 150 6.02 -4.80 -4.51
N LEU A 151 6.00 -4.20 -3.32
CA LEU A 151 4.99 -4.48 -2.27
C LEU A 151 3.58 -4.13 -2.74
N SER A 152 3.43 -3.21 -3.70
CA SER A 152 2.13 -2.86 -4.29
C SER A 152 1.43 -4.07 -4.93
N ARG A 153 2.17 -5.12 -5.34
CA ARG A 153 1.59 -6.35 -5.89
C ARG A 153 0.78 -7.13 -4.83
N MET A 154 1.08 -6.96 -3.54
CA MET A 154 0.31 -7.54 -2.42
C MET A 154 -1.06 -6.88 -2.28
N ALA A 155 -1.22 -5.64 -2.76
CA ALA A 155 -2.52 -4.97 -2.74
C ALA A 155 -3.57 -5.68 -3.62
N ARG A 156 -3.16 -6.62 -4.49
CA ARG A 156 -4.09 -7.48 -5.23
C ARG A 156 -4.90 -8.40 -4.31
N MET A 157 -4.36 -8.80 -3.15
CA MET A 157 -5.09 -9.58 -2.14
C MET A 157 -6.36 -8.86 -1.66
N LEU A 158 -6.33 -7.52 -1.65
CA LEU A 158 -7.48 -6.70 -1.26
C LEU A 158 -8.70 -6.92 -2.16
N ARG A 159 -8.50 -7.27 -3.43
CA ARG A 159 -9.58 -7.58 -4.38
C ARG A 159 -10.19 -8.95 -4.12
N SER A 160 -9.34 -9.94 -3.89
CA SER A 160 -9.74 -11.34 -3.71
C SER A 160 -10.39 -11.61 -2.36
N MET A 161 -10.18 -10.72 -1.38
CA MET A 161 -10.76 -10.82 -0.04
C MET A 161 -11.80 -9.71 0.18
N PRO A 162 -13.10 -9.95 -0.11
CA PRO A 162 -14.14 -8.93 0.07
C PRO A 162 -14.28 -8.46 1.53
N GLU A 163 -13.99 -9.33 2.50
CA GLU A 163 -13.99 -9.00 3.93
C GLU A 163 -13.01 -7.88 4.28
N LEU A 164 -11.81 -7.92 3.69
CA LEU A 164 -10.80 -6.90 3.90
C LEU A 164 -11.24 -5.54 3.34
N MET A 165 -11.96 -5.55 2.22
CA MET A 165 -12.53 -4.33 1.65
C MET A 165 -13.65 -3.75 2.52
N ILE A 166 -14.46 -4.60 3.17
CA ILE A 166 -15.47 -4.15 4.14
C ILE A 166 -14.78 -3.50 5.34
N LEU A 167 -13.71 -4.11 5.84
CA LEU A 167 -12.92 -3.54 6.94
C LEU A 167 -12.31 -2.19 6.56
N ILE A 168 -11.65 -2.10 5.40
CA ILE A 168 -11.04 -0.85 4.91
C ILE A 168 -12.10 0.24 4.74
N LYS A 169 -13.27 -0.07 4.16
CA LYS A 169 -14.38 0.89 4.04
C LYS A 169 -14.91 1.32 5.40
N GLY A 170 -15.00 0.40 6.36
CA GLY A 170 -15.37 0.70 7.74
C GLY A 170 -14.39 1.64 8.42
N MET A 171 -13.08 1.36 8.29
CA MET A 171 -12.01 2.23 8.77
C MET A 171 -12.05 3.62 8.13
N ALA A 172 -12.23 3.69 6.81
CA ALA A 172 -12.34 4.95 6.08
C ALA A 172 -13.55 5.78 6.53
N ALA A 173 -14.68 5.14 6.80
CA ALA A 173 -15.86 5.82 7.34
C ALA A 173 -15.62 6.33 8.79
N ALA A 174 -14.92 5.53 9.61
CA ALA A 174 -14.54 5.94 10.97
C ALA A 174 -13.47 7.05 10.99
N ALA A 175 -12.63 7.14 9.95
CA ALA A 175 -11.53 8.10 9.86
C ALA A 175 -12.01 9.55 9.99
N THR A 176 -13.19 9.88 9.48
CA THR A 176 -13.78 11.22 9.65
C THR A 176 -14.06 11.54 11.12
N SER A 177 -14.58 10.59 11.89
CA SER A 177 -14.82 10.78 13.32
C SER A 177 -13.50 10.90 14.08
N VAL A 178 -12.53 10.03 13.77
CA VAL A 178 -11.20 10.05 14.38
C VAL A 178 -10.50 11.38 14.10
N PHE A 179 -10.66 11.94 12.89
CA PHE A 179 -10.10 13.24 12.55
C PHE A 179 -10.60 14.36 13.48
N PHE A 180 -11.90 14.44 13.75
CA PHE A 180 -12.43 15.45 14.67
C PHE A 180 -11.95 15.24 16.11
N VAL A 181 -11.82 13.99 16.56
CA VAL A 181 -11.25 13.67 17.88
C VAL A 181 -9.77 14.09 17.95
N MET A 182 -8.99 13.85 16.90
CA MET A 182 -7.60 14.29 16.81
C MET A 182 -7.48 15.81 16.82
N CYS A 183 -8.36 16.54 16.13
CA CYS A 183 -8.40 18.01 16.19
C CYS A 183 -8.73 18.51 17.61
N LEU A 184 -9.71 17.89 18.28
CA LEU A 184 -10.05 18.23 19.67
C LEU A 184 -8.87 17.98 20.60
N GLN A 185 -8.19 16.83 20.45
CA GLN A 185 -6.99 16.48 21.23
C GLN A 185 -5.89 17.53 21.05
N LEU A 186 -5.64 18.00 19.81
CA LEU A 186 -4.65 19.04 19.54
C LEU A 186 -5.00 20.38 20.22
N ILE A 187 -6.29 20.77 20.22
CA ILE A 187 -6.74 21.99 20.89
C ILE A 187 -6.53 21.87 22.41
N LEU A 188 -6.88 20.73 23.01
CA LEU A 188 -6.65 20.49 24.44
C LEU A 188 -5.16 20.53 24.78
N LEU A 189 -4.32 19.84 24.00
CA LEU A 189 -2.87 19.88 24.19
C LEU A 189 -2.32 21.31 24.12
N TYR A 190 -2.82 22.13 23.20
CA TYR A 190 -2.42 23.53 23.09
C TYR A 190 -2.80 24.36 24.34
N VAL A 191 -4.05 24.23 24.83
CA VAL A 191 -4.50 24.95 26.03
C VAL A 191 -3.68 24.54 27.25
N PHE A 192 -3.48 23.24 27.45
CA PHE A 192 -2.65 22.74 28.56
C PHE A 192 -1.19 23.12 28.39
N ALA A 193 -0.64 23.10 27.17
CA ALA A 193 0.73 23.52 26.93
C ALA A 193 0.97 24.98 27.35
N ILE A 194 0.05 25.90 27.05
CA ILE A 194 0.14 27.29 27.53
C ILE A 194 0.10 27.32 29.05
N ALA A 195 -0.84 26.60 29.67
CA ALA A 195 -0.97 26.56 31.12
C ALA A 195 0.33 26.06 31.77
N PHE A 196 0.86 24.91 31.37
CA PHE A 196 2.09 24.33 31.91
C PHE A 196 3.33 25.20 31.64
N THR A 197 3.45 25.82 30.47
CA THR A 197 4.54 26.76 30.16
C THR A 197 4.51 27.97 31.11
N GLN A 198 3.32 28.48 31.44
CA GLN A 198 3.17 29.61 32.37
C GLN A 198 3.35 29.19 33.84
N LEU A 199 2.76 28.07 34.24
CA LEU A 199 2.79 27.55 35.61
C LEU A 199 4.16 27.05 36.02
N ALA A 200 4.90 26.40 35.11
CA ALA A 200 6.23 25.88 35.36
C ALA A 200 7.34 26.93 35.16
N SER A 201 6.99 28.15 34.74
CA SER A 201 7.96 29.23 34.50
C SER A 201 8.78 29.53 35.77
N GLY A 202 10.12 29.46 35.65
CA GLY A 202 11.04 29.67 36.76
C GLY A 202 11.31 28.43 37.63
N THR A 203 10.86 27.25 37.23
CA THR A 203 11.22 25.96 37.84
C THR A 203 12.17 25.18 36.93
N MET A 204 13.01 24.32 37.52
CA MET A 204 13.92 23.42 36.76
C MET A 204 13.14 22.53 35.78
N MET A 205 11.92 22.13 36.14
CA MET A 205 11.03 21.33 35.30
C MET A 205 10.47 22.13 34.12
N GLY A 206 10.18 23.42 34.33
CA GLY A 206 9.74 24.31 33.26
C GLY A 206 10.79 24.48 32.17
N ASP A 207 12.05 24.70 32.57
CA ASP A 207 13.15 24.92 31.61
C ASP A 207 13.50 23.66 30.80
N TYR A 208 13.31 22.47 31.38
CA TYR A 208 13.63 21.20 30.70
C TYR A 208 12.46 20.63 29.88
N TYR A 209 11.24 20.64 30.44
CA TYR A 209 10.08 19.98 29.83
C TYR A 209 9.08 20.95 29.17
N PHE A 210 9.04 22.22 29.60
CA PHE A 210 8.06 23.21 29.16
C PHE A 210 8.68 24.58 28.76
N PRO A 211 9.78 24.63 27.98
CA PRO A 211 10.48 25.89 27.68
C PRO A 211 9.68 26.80 26.74
N ASP A 212 8.93 26.23 25.82
CA ASP A 212 8.03 26.95 24.91
C ASP A 212 6.79 26.10 24.61
N VAL A 213 5.74 26.74 24.09
CA VAL A 213 4.43 26.10 23.89
C VAL A 213 4.52 24.88 22.97
N LEU A 214 5.39 24.89 21.96
CA LEU A 214 5.51 23.77 21.03
C LEU A 214 6.17 22.56 21.70
N HIS A 215 7.25 22.78 22.45
CA HIS A 215 7.88 21.74 23.24
C HIS A 215 6.94 21.23 24.34
N SER A 216 6.21 22.11 25.02
CA SER A 216 5.18 21.75 25.99
C SER A 216 4.09 20.86 25.38
N MET A 217 3.65 21.14 24.15
CA MET A 217 2.70 20.28 23.44
C MET A 217 3.30 18.90 23.11
N TYR A 218 4.56 18.85 22.69
CA TYR A 218 5.27 17.59 22.43
C TYR A 218 5.43 16.76 23.71
N THR A 219 5.89 17.38 24.80
CA THR A 219 6.03 16.77 26.12
C THR A 219 4.68 16.22 26.61
N LEU A 220 3.60 17.01 26.55
CA LEU A 220 2.27 16.58 26.96
C LEU A 220 1.69 15.47 26.06
N LEU A 221 2.00 15.49 24.77
CA LEU A 221 1.59 14.43 23.87
C LEU A 221 2.33 13.12 24.20
N LEU A 222 3.65 13.18 24.34
CA LEU A 222 4.49 11.99 24.47
C LEU A 222 4.38 11.36 25.88
N TYR A 223 4.57 12.17 26.92
CA TYR A 223 4.53 11.70 28.30
C TYR A 223 3.10 11.67 28.86
N GLY A 224 2.24 12.61 28.47
CA GLY A 224 0.87 12.70 28.99
C GLY A 224 -0.14 11.83 28.25
N THR A 225 -0.07 11.77 26.91
CA THR A 225 -1.05 11.03 26.09
C THR A 225 -0.56 9.63 25.72
N PHE A 226 0.67 9.51 25.22
CA PHE A 226 1.23 8.21 24.84
C PHE A 226 1.84 7.44 26.01
N LEU A 227 2.04 8.11 27.16
CA LEU A 227 2.62 7.52 28.37
C LEU A 227 3.99 6.89 28.10
N ASP A 228 4.71 7.45 27.13
CA ASP A 228 6.03 6.96 26.74
C ASP A 228 7.06 7.37 27.80
N ASN A 229 8.02 6.49 28.13
CA ASN A 229 9.09 6.72 29.11
C ASN A 229 8.66 7.28 30.49
N LEU A 230 7.50 6.84 31.02
CA LEU A 230 6.98 7.23 32.35
C LEU A 230 7.95 6.97 33.52
N SER A 231 8.89 6.04 33.39
CA SER A 231 9.86 5.71 34.46
C SER A 231 10.69 6.93 34.87
N GLN A 232 10.98 7.84 33.95
CA GLN A 232 11.74 9.06 34.25
C GLN A 232 11.00 10.04 35.17
N PHE A 233 9.68 9.92 35.29
CA PHE A 233 8.83 10.78 36.14
C PHE A 233 8.45 10.14 37.48
N CYS A 234 8.62 8.83 37.63
CA CYS A 234 8.25 8.11 38.86
C CYS A 234 9.44 7.83 39.79
N ASP A 235 10.67 8.00 39.31
CA ASP A 235 11.91 7.67 40.04
C ASP A 235 12.56 8.88 40.76
N GLU A 236 11.91 10.05 40.78
CA GLU A 236 12.26 11.21 41.63
C GLU A 236 11.20 11.46 42.72
#